data_AF-A0A2V6G2Y2-F1
#
_entry.id   AF-A0A2V6G2Y2-F1
#
_cell.length_a   1.000
_cell.length_b   1.000
_cell.length_c   1.000
_cell.angle_alpha   90.00
_cell.angle_beta   90.00
_cell.angle_gamma   90.00
#
_symmetry.space_group_name_H-M   'P 1'
#
loop_
_entity.id
_entity.type
_entity.pdbx_description
1 polymer ?
#
loop_
_entity_poly.entity_id
_entity_poly.type
_entity_poly.pdbx_seq_one_letter_code
_entity_poly.pdbx_strand_id
1 'polypeptide(L)'
;MKRGKELALAAVSAVTLCALSLNSCDTYAGQGAGYGAAAGAIIGGATTGRVRGAAVGAAIGAASGAIIGAAISEEEAARLGPPPPGGYPVARPSDTPGLVVSPYPPHNLVDVRSIPLGARVRDPSTGGIFIRP
;
A
#
# COMPACT_ATOMS: atom_id res chain seq x y z
N MET A 1 6.46 -25.73 -26.11
CA MET A 1 6.35 -24.31 -25.68
C MET A 1 4.91 -23.76 -25.57
N LYS A 2 3.82 -24.42 -25.99
CA LYS A 2 2.45 -23.87 -25.87
C LYS A 2 1.84 -23.91 -24.45
N ARG A 3 2.01 -25.01 -23.70
CA ARG A 3 1.43 -25.20 -22.36
C ARG A 3 1.95 -24.25 -21.27
N GLY A 4 3.21 -23.80 -21.37
CA GLY A 4 3.79 -22.88 -20.38
C GLY A 4 3.23 -21.46 -20.43
N LYS A 5 2.74 -21.03 -21.60
CA LYS A 5 2.16 -19.70 -21.83
C LYS A 5 0.76 -19.61 -21.21
N GLU A 6 -0.03 -20.67 -21.38
CA GLU A 6 -1.38 -20.83 -20.82
C GLU A 6 -1.35 -20.87 -19.28
N LEU A 7 -0.37 -21.58 -18.70
CA LEU A 7 -0.16 -21.63 -17.24
C LEU A 7 0.30 -20.28 -16.68
N ALA A 8 1.16 -19.55 -17.40
CA ALA A 8 1.54 -18.19 -17.02
C ALA A 8 0.36 -17.22 -17.14
N LEU A 9 -0.47 -17.34 -18.18
CA LEU A 9 -1.67 -16.52 -18.34
C LEU A 9 -2.71 -16.81 -17.24
N ALA A 10 -2.91 -18.08 -16.90
CA ALA A 10 -3.79 -18.50 -15.80
C ALA A 10 -3.26 -18.05 -14.43
N ALA A 11 -1.94 -18.13 -14.21
CA ALA A 11 -1.32 -17.64 -12.99
C ALA A 11 -1.40 -16.11 -12.88
N VAL A 12 -1.19 -15.37 -13.97
CA VAL A 12 -1.33 -13.91 -14.00
C VAL A 12 -2.79 -13.50 -13.75
N SER A 13 -3.76 -14.19 -14.37
CA SER A 13 -5.18 -14.00 -14.11
C SER A 13 -5.52 -14.23 -12.63
N ALA A 14 -5.09 -15.37 -12.06
CA ALA A 14 -5.34 -15.72 -10.66
C ALA A 14 -4.65 -14.75 -9.69
N VAL A 15 -3.41 -14.31 -9.99
CA VAL A 15 -2.68 -13.30 -9.22
C VAL A 15 -3.36 -11.94 -9.32
N THR A 16 -3.89 -11.56 -10.48
CA THR A 16 -4.61 -10.29 -10.67
C THR A 16 -5.94 -10.29 -9.90
N LEU A 17 -6.69 -11.40 -9.94
CA LEU A 17 -7.92 -11.60 -9.16
C LEU A 17 -7.64 -11.63 -7.64
N CYS A 18 -6.54 -12.27 -7.21
CA CYS A 18 -6.12 -12.25 -5.81
C CYS A 18 -5.63 -10.86 -5.39
N ALA A 19 -4.87 -10.16 -6.23
CA ALA A 19 -4.38 -8.81 -5.96
C ALA A 19 -5.52 -7.80 -5.82
N LEU A 20 -6.59 -7.93 -6.63
CA LEU A 20 -7.80 -7.12 -6.49
C LEU A 20 -8.51 -7.34 -5.13
N SER A 21 -8.44 -8.56 -4.61
CA SER A 21 -9.01 -8.93 -3.30
C SER A 21 -8.12 -8.46 -2.15
N LEU A 22 -6.80 -8.50 -2.33
CA LEU A 22 -5.79 -8.01 -1.38
C LEU A 22 -5.73 -6.48 -1.34
N ASN A 23 -6.09 -5.78 -2.42
CA ASN A 23 -6.19 -4.31 -2.46
C ASN A 23 -7.25 -3.77 -1.47
N SER A 24 -8.19 -4.60 -1.00
CA SER A 24 -9.11 -4.23 0.08
C SER A 24 -8.47 -4.20 1.48
N CYS A 25 -7.29 -4.80 1.63
CA CYS A 25 -6.43 -4.70 2.82
C CYS A 25 -5.10 -4.10 2.38
N ASP A 26 -5.03 -2.77 2.26
CA ASP A 26 -3.79 -2.00 2.02
C ASP A 26 -2.74 -2.35 3.10
N THR A 27 -1.98 -3.41 2.87
CA THR A 27 -0.85 -3.79 3.71
C THR A 27 0.43 -3.64 2.90
N TYR A 28 1.36 -2.86 3.45
CA TYR A 28 2.67 -2.64 2.84
C TYR A 28 3.41 -3.97 2.64
N ALA A 29 3.17 -4.97 3.50
CA ALA A 29 3.71 -6.33 3.38
C ALA A 29 3.25 -7.04 2.10
N GLY A 30 1.97 -6.96 1.75
CA GLY A 30 1.40 -7.60 0.56
C GLY A 30 1.88 -6.96 -0.73
N GLN A 31 1.94 -5.62 -0.77
CA GLN A 31 2.50 -4.87 -1.89
C GLN A 31 3.99 -5.22 -2.08
N GLY A 32 4.79 -5.17 -1.01
CA GLY A 32 6.21 -5.53 -1.06
C GLY A 32 6.44 -6.97 -1.52
N ALA A 33 5.66 -7.92 -1.01
CA ALA A 33 5.72 -9.32 -1.41
C ALA A 33 5.36 -9.50 -2.90
N GLY A 34 4.34 -8.81 -3.39
CA GLY A 34 3.92 -8.88 -4.79
C GLY A 34 4.99 -8.37 -5.75
N TYR A 35 5.54 -7.19 -5.50
CA TYR A 35 6.63 -6.63 -6.31
C TYR A 35 7.90 -7.48 -6.26
N GLY A 36 8.27 -7.95 -5.05
CA GLY A 36 9.40 -8.85 -4.88
C GLY A 36 9.22 -10.18 -5.61
N ALA A 37 8.02 -10.77 -5.54
CA ALA A 37 7.70 -12.01 -6.25
C ALA A 37 7.80 -11.84 -7.77
N ALA A 38 7.25 -10.76 -8.32
CA ALA A 38 7.29 -10.48 -9.74
C ALA A 38 8.74 -10.26 -10.22
N ALA A 39 9.50 -9.41 -9.54
CA ALA A 39 10.89 -9.14 -9.88
C ALA A 39 11.75 -10.41 -9.77
N GLY A 40 11.60 -11.16 -8.68
CA GLY A 40 12.30 -12.42 -8.46
C GLY A 40 11.94 -13.49 -9.48
N ALA A 41 10.68 -13.58 -9.91
CA ALA A 41 10.24 -14.50 -10.95
C ALA A 41 10.89 -14.21 -12.30
N ILE A 42 10.98 -12.93 -12.67
CA ILE A 42 11.61 -12.50 -13.92
C ILE A 42 13.10 -12.83 -13.90
N ILE A 43 13.79 -12.47 -12.82
CA ILE A 43 15.25 -12.71 -12.67
C ILE A 43 15.53 -14.23 -12.63
N GLY A 44 14.79 -14.98 -11.83
CA GLY A 44 14.95 -16.44 -11.70
C GLY A 44 14.56 -17.21 -12.96
N GLY A 45 13.58 -16.70 -13.71
CA GLY A 45 13.19 -17.23 -15.02
C GLY A 45 14.23 -16.95 -16.10
N ALA A 46 14.77 -15.73 -16.14
CA ALA A 46 15.77 -15.31 -17.11
C ALA A 46 17.12 -16.00 -16.90
N THR A 47 17.55 -16.18 -15.65
CA THR A 47 18.84 -16.80 -15.32
C THR A 47 18.86 -18.31 -15.56
N THR A 48 17.77 -19.00 -15.23
CA THR A 48 17.72 -20.48 -15.32
C THR A 48 17.07 -20.99 -16.60
N GLY A 49 16.35 -20.14 -17.34
CA GLY A 49 15.56 -20.52 -18.51
C GLY A 49 14.41 -21.49 -18.20
N ARG A 50 14.02 -21.63 -16.93
CA ARG A 50 13.03 -22.61 -16.46
C ARG A 50 12.06 -21.99 -15.48
N VAL A 51 10.81 -22.48 -15.51
CA VAL A 51 9.76 -22.14 -14.52
C VAL A 51 10.18 -22.41 -13.08
N ARG A 52 11.09 -23.36 -12.86
CA ARG A 52 11.62 -23.66 -11.52
C ARG A 52 12.45 -22.51 -10.95
N GLY A 53 13.30 -21.85 -11.76
CA GLY A 53 14.03 -20.68 -11.30
C GLY A 53 13.11 -19.48 -11.09
N ALA A 54 12.09 -19.32 -11.92
CA ALA A 54 11.06 -18.30 -11.70
C ALA A 54 10.34 -18.52 -10.37
N ALA A 55 9.95 -19.75 -10.04
CA ALA A 55 9.29 -20.05 -8.77
C ALA A 55 10.20 -19.79 -7.55
N VAL A 56 11.48 -20.17 -7.63
CA VAL A 56 12.46 -19.93 -6.55
C VAL A 56 12.71 -18.44 -6.36
N GLY A 57 12.92 -17.70 -7.46
CA GLY A 57 13.10 -16.26 -7.41
C GLY A 57 11.85 -15.55 -6.89
N ALA A 58 10.66 -15.99 -7.30
CA ALA A 58 9.40 -15.48 -6.79
C ALA A 58 9.26 -15.69 -5.28
N ALA A 59 9.60 -16.87 -4.77
CA ALA A 59 9.50 -17.18 -3.34
C ALA A 59 10.47 -16.32 -2.50
N ILE A 60 11.72 -16.18 -2.95
CA ILE A 60 12.73 -15.37 -2.25
C ILE A 60 12.36 -13.88 -2.29
N GLY A 61 11.93 -13.40 -3.46
CA GLY A 61 11.51 -12.02 -3.64
C GLY A 61 10.25 -11.70 -2.84
N ALA A 62 9.27 -12.60 -2.81
CA ALA A 62 8.06 -12.47 -2.00
C ALA A 62 8.38 -12.40 -0.51
N ALA A 63 9.22 -13.31 0.00
CA ALA A 63 9.59 -13.33 1.41
C ALA A 63 10.32 -12.05 1.81
N SER A 64 11.28 -11.60 1.00
CA SER A 64 12.04 -10.38 1.28
C SER A 64 11.14 -9.14 1.25
N GLY A 65 10.29 -9.04 0.23
CA GLY A 65 9.33 -7.95 0.09
C GLY A 65 8.26 -7.93 1.20
N ALA A 66 7.83 -9.11 1.66
CA ALA A 66 6.90 -9.24 2.78
C ALA A 66 7.50 -8.73 4.09
N ILE A 67 8.76 -9.09 4.39
CA ILE A 67 9.46 -8.65 5.60
C ILE A 67 9.62 -7.13 5.59
N ILE A 68 10.08 -6.56 4.48
CA ILE A 68 10.27 -5.10 4.37
C ILE A 68 8.93 -4.38 4.52
N GLY A 69 7.89 -4.86 3.85
CA GLY A 69 6.57 -4.25 3.95
C GLY A 69 5.92 -4.43 5.33
N ALA A 70 6.21 -5.52 6.04
CA ALA A 70 5.80 -5.70 7.44
C ALA A 70 6.51 -4.68 8.34
N ALA A 71 7.82 -4.50 8.19
CA ALA A 71 8.58 -3.51 8.95
C ALA A 71 8.09 -2.07 8.72
N ILE A 72 7.73 -1.72 7.47
CA ILE A 72 7.13 -0.41 7.16
C ILE A 72 5.76 -0.28 7.83
N SER A 73 4.95 -1.35 7.84
CA SER A 73 3.65 -1.33 8.49
C SER A 73 3.76 -1.10 10.00
N GLU A 74 4.77 -1.70 10.64
CA GLU A 74 5.06 -1.51 12.07
C GLU A 74 5.55 -0.09 12.37
N GLU A 75 6.46 0.43 11.55
CA GLU A 75 6.95 1.81 11.66
C GLU A 75 5.79 2.81 11.51
N GLU A 76 4.89 2.58 10.54
CA GLU A 76 3.73 3.43 10.31
C GLU A 76 2.72 3.31 11.47
N ALA A 77 2.48 2.12 11.99
CA ALA A 77 1.64 1.92 13.18
C ALA A 77 2.23 2.60 14.43
N ALA A 78 3.56 2.61 14.58
CA ALA A 78 4.25 3.31 15.66
C ALA A 78 4.25 4.84 15.47
N ARG A 79 4.35 5.32 14.22
CA ARG A 79 4.36 6.75 13.88
C ARG A 79 2.98 7.39 13.90
N LEU A 80 1.96 6.68 13.41
CA LEU A 80 0.59 7.18 13.29
C LEU A 80 -0.26 6.82 14.52
N GLY A 81 0.12 5.79 15.29
CA GLY A 81 -0.69 5.21 16.34
C GLY A 81 -1.75 4.23 15.78
N PRO A 82 -2.37 3.41 16.65
CA PRO A 82 -3.42 2.49 16.22
C PRO A 82 -4.58 3.27 15.58
N PRO A 83 -5.11 2.83 14.43
CA PRO A 83 -6.21 3.52 13.77
C PRO A 83 -7.42 3.57 14.71
N PRO A 84 -8.07 4.73 14.90
CA PRO A 84 -9.21 4.85 15.79
C PRO A 84 -10.34 3.92 15.31
N PRO A 85 -11.04 3.21 16.22
CA PRO A 85 -12.20 2.39 15.88
C PRO A 85 -13.28 3.30 15.30
N GLY A 86 -13.51 3.22 13.98
CA GLY A 86 -14.37 4.14 13.23
C GLY A 86 -13.71 4.84 12.04
N GLY A 87 -12.40 4.66 11.84
CA GLY A 87 -11.66 5.28 10.74
C GLY A 87 -11.26 6.73 11.03
N TYR A 88 -10.55 7.36 10.08
CA TYR A 88 -10.11 8.74 10.25
C TYR A 88 -11.29 9.70 9.99
N PRO A 89 -11.53 10.68 10.89
CA PRO A 89 -12.54 11.69 10.67
C PRO A 89 -12.21 12.52 9.43
N VAL A 90 -13.24 12.90 8.67
CA VAL A 90 -13.11 13.80 7.52
C VAL A 90 -13.02 15.23 8.03
N ALA A 91 -12.05 16.01 7.55
CA ALA A 91 -11.96 17.42 7.90
C ALA A 91 -13.10 18.22 7.27
N ARG A 92 -13.51 19.28 7.96
CA ARG A 92 -14.56 20.19 7.46
C ARG A 92 -13.91 21.25 6.57
N PRO A 93 -14.47 21.57 5.38
CA PRO A 93 -13.96 22.67 4.57
C PRO A 93 -14.04 23.99 5.35
N SER A 94 -13.01 24.82 5.23
CA SER A 94 -12.99 26.18 5.78
C SER A 94 -13.57 27.17 4.76
N ASP A 95 -13.96 28.35 5.24
CA ASP A 95 -14.32 29.50 4.39
C ASP A 95 -13.15 29.97 3.51
N THR A 96 -11.91 29.63 3.87
CA THR A 96 -10.74 29.97 3.06
C THR A 96 -10.38 28.83 2.10
N PRO A 97 -10.34 29.09 0.77
CA PRO A 97 -9.99 28.07 -0.22
C PRO A 97 -8.62 27.45 0.05
N GLY A 98 -8.57 26.11 0.12
CA GLY A 98 -7.34 25.36 0.34
C GLY A 98 -6.94 25.18 1.80
N LEU A 99 -7.71 25.72 2.74
CA LEU A 99 -7.59 25.42 4.17
C LEU A 99 -8.76 24.52 4.61
N VAL A 100 -8.45 23.58 5.49
CA VAL A 100 -9.45 22.69 6.10
C VAL A 100 -9.37 22.79 7.61
N VAL A 101 -10.52 22.68 8.26
CA VAL A 101 -10.63 22.70 9.71
C VAL A 101 -10.33 21.29 10.23
N SER A 102 -9.29 21.19 11.05
CA SER A 102 -8.96 19.94 11.73
C SER A 102 -10.14 19.48 12.60
N PRO A 103 -10.54 18.20 12.53
CA PRO A 103 -11.58 17.64 13.39
C PRO A 103 -11.10 17.41 14.83
N TYR A 104 -9.81 17.63 15.12
CA TYR A 104 -9.23 17.48 16.45
C TYR A 104 -9.15 18.84 17.17
N PRO A 105 -9.44 18.91 18.48
CA PRO A 105 -9.24 20.12 19.27
C PRO A 105 -7.76 20.56 19.19
N PRO A 106 -7.44 21.83 18.94
CA PRO A 106 -8.30 23.03 19.03
C PRO A 106 -9.01 23.47 17.72
N HIS A 107 -9.20 22.59 16.73
CA HIS A 107 -9.83 22.88 15.44
C HIS A 107 -9.03 23.86 14.56
N ASN A 108 -7.71 23.66 14.51
CA ASN A 108 -6.82 24.51 13.73
C ASN A 108 -7.07 24.39 12.22
N LEU A 109 -6.77 25.46 11.50
CA LEU A 109 -6.78 25.50 10.04
C LEU A 109 -5.49 24.87 9.52
N VAL A 110 -5.63 23.83 8.69
CA VAL A 110 -4.53 23.13 8.05
C VAL A 110 -4.54 23.46 6.57
N ASP A 111 -3.40 23.93 6.06
CA ASP A 111 -3.23 24.18 4.63
C ASP A 111 -3.08 22.85 3.90
N VAL A 112 -4.01 22.57 2.99
CA VAL A 112 -4.04 21.34 2.20
C VAL A 112 -3.88 21.60 0.71
N ARG A 113 -3.53 22.82 0.29
CA ARG A 113 -3.44 23.20 -1.14
C ARG A 113 -2.57 22.26 -1.98
N SER A 114 -1.51 21.72 -1.40
CA SER A 114 -0.58 20.78 -2.04
C SER A 114 -1.00 19.31 -1.97
N ILE A 115 -2.08 18.99 -1.25
CA ILE A 115 -2.47 17.62 -0.92
C ILE A 115 -3.71 17.23 -1.74
N PRO A 116 -3.75 16.09 -2.47
CA PRO A 116 -4.92 15.70 -3.25
C PRO A 116 -6.19 15.48 -2.39
N LEU A 117 -7.36 15.65 -3.00
CA LEU A 117 -8.68 15.38 -2.38
C LEU A 117 -8.76 13.92 -1.93
N GLY A 118 -9.36 13.66 -0.77
CA GLY A 118 -9.46 12.31 -0.18
C GLY A 118 -8.16 11.77 0.45
N ALA A 119 -7.06 12.50 0.39
CA ALA A 119 -5.81 12.09 1.03
C ALA A 119 -5.87 12.20 2.56
N ARG A 120 -5.07 11.37 3.23
CA ARG A 120 -4.81 11.46 4.67
C ARG A 120 -3.87 12.63 4.92
N VAL A 121 -4.30 13.58 5.73
CA VAL A 121 -3.53 14.75 6.15
C VAL A 121 -3.23 14.61 7.63
N ARG A 122 -1.98 14.84 8.00
CA ARG A 122 -1.58 14.92 9.41
C ARG A 122 -1.63 16.37 9.87
N ASP A 123 -2.39 16.64 10.92
CA ASP A 123 -2.45 17.94 11.56
C ASP A 123 -1.08 18.28 12.19
N PRO A 124 -0.43 19.39 11.81
CA PRO A 124 0.84 19.82 12.42
C PRO A 124 0.73 20.15 13.91
N SER A 125 -0.47 20.53 14.37
CA SER A 125 -0.71 21.07 15.72
C SER A 125 -0.97 19.97 16.74
N THR A 126 -1.68 18.93 16.33
CA THR A 126 -2.14 17.83 17.21
C THR A 126 -1.51 16.49 16.86
N GLY A 127 -0.92 16.37 15.66
CA GLY A 127 -0.44 15.09 15.12
C GLY A 127 -1.56 14.15 14.66
N GLY A 128 -2.84 14.53 14.82
CA GLY A 128 -3.99 13.73 14.43
C GLY A 128 -4.14 13.64 12.92
N ILE A 129 -4.61 12.50 12.43
CA ILE A 129 -4.81 12.25 10.99
C ILE A 129 -6.27 12.41 10.63
N PHE A 130 -6.54 13.14 9.56
CA PHE A 130 -7.88 13.35 9.02
C PHE A 130 -7.90 13.18 7.51
N ILE A 131 -9.07 12.95 6.93
CA ILE A 131 -9.25 12.86 5.48
C ILE A 131 -9.57 14.24 4.93
N ARG A 132 -8.88 14.66 3.87
CA ARG A 132 -9.23 15.88 3.13
C ARG A 132 -10.59 15.65 2.42
N PRO A 133 -11.59 16.53 2.63
CA PRO A 133 -12.89 16.45 1.96
C PRO A 133 -12.76 16.65 0.44
#